data_AF-A0A8J7XG15-F1
#
_entry.id   AF-A0A8J7XG15-F1
#
_cell.length_a   1.000
_cell.length_b   1.000
_cell.length_c   1.000
_cell.angle_alpha   90.00
_cell.angle_beta   90.00
_cell.angle_gamma   90.00
#
_symmetry.space_group_name_H-M   'P 1'
#
loop_
_entity.id
_entity.type
_entity.pdbx_description
1 polymer ?
#
loop_
_entity_poly.entity_id
_entity_poly.type
_entity_poly.pdbx_seq_one_letter_code
_entity_poly.pdbx_strand_id
1 'polypeptide(L)'
;MPNDRVLAAIVLLILFSSPVAVPGRRDPETGRIRVLYIGDHGPWSPSPILDAEPFISLKVAIAYFHVPAHIRTRMNRLYFPRTYNGLTEYDAIIISDCPVNFFEDRHYHWFKDAVIENGSGFVMIGGNGGFGGRPELPWTPTAVADILPVECVDGGWEGGQVEIVEPGHELIKSLPLDKKWEWMHYYDGNEIYPKQQALVLAELGPTLSGKVLPFWSTWDLGQGRTFAMLGDWTPMGGEYFIRWPYYGDFAVNLMMFLTKNEIPTDIESMHQARSLYMDYRSTRSYVFSVMDFAEKFGANMDPVGLMVIGVDETHDQSISLYIDLDFPNAIEKLEASIDQLLEASEKAMKMKDQVMVWIYLIEWTTVTATFALGVFGVWTLMVRRRLYRDVGTTRLA
;
A
#
# COMPACT_ATOMS: atom_id res chain seq x y z
N MET A 1 51.70 -25.75 -34.56
CA MET A 1 50.24 -25.85 -34.33
C MET A 1 49.91 -26.31 -32.90
N PRO A 2 49.99 -25.43 -31.88
CA PRO A 2 49.39 -25.70 -30.56
C PRO A 2 48.30 -24.67 -30.14
N ASN A 3 48.08 -23.59 -30.90
CA ASN A 3 47.23 -22.47 -30.46
C ASN A 3 45.71 -22.72 -30.59
N ASP A 4 45.28 -23.60 -31.50
CA ASP A 4 43.84 -23.77 -31.77
C ASP A 4 43.13 -24.56 -30.66
N ARG A 5 43.85 -25.44 -29.93
CA ARG A 5 43.29 -26.21 -28.81
C ARG A 5 43.13 -25.37 -27.54
N VAL A 6 43.99 -24.37 -27.34
CA VAL A 6 43.91 -23.45 -26.21
C VAL A 6 42.77 -22.45 -26.43
N LEU A 7 42.60 -21.94 -27.66
CA LEU A 7 41.46 -21.08 -28.00
C LEU A 7 40.12 -21.81 -27.84
N ALA A 8 40.03 -23.06 -28.30
CA ALA A 8 38.79 -23.85 -28.17
C ALA A 8 38.44 -24.14 -26.70
N ALA A 9 39.43 -24.36 -25.83
CA ALA A 9 39.22 -24.56 -24.40
C ALA A 9 38.77 -23.28 -23.67
N ILE A 10 39.30 -22.11 -24.07
CA ILE A 10 38.90 -20.81 -23.51
C ILE A 10 37.48 -20.43 -23.98
N VAL A 11 37.14 -20.69 -25.24
CA VAL A 11 35.77 -20.47 -25.75
C VAL A 11 34.76 -21.41 -25.09
N LEU A 12 35.14 -22.67 -24.80
CA LEU A 12 34.27 -23.58 -24.03
C LEU A 12 34.10 -23.16 -22.57
N LEU A 13 35.14 -22.61 -21.92
CA LEU A 13 35.05 -22.12 -20.54
C LEU A 13 34.19 -20.86 -20.40
N ILE A 14 34.12 -20.03 -21.44
CA ILE A 14 33.23 -18.85 -21.49
C ILE A 14 31.77 -19.26 -21.79
N LEU A 15 31.54 -20.40 -22.46
CA LEU A 15 30.20 -20.90 -22.78
C LEU A 15 29.50 -21.63 -21.61
N PHE A 16 30.21 -21.97 -20.54
CA PHE A 16 29.63 -22.60 -19.33
C PHE A 16 29.48 -21.68 -18.13
N SER A 17 29.85 -20.40 -18.23
CA SER A 17 29.43 -19.38 -17.26
C SER A 17 28.05 -18.84 -17.64
N SER A 18 27.04 -19.69 -17.61
CA SER A 18 25.68 -19.17 -17.42
C SER A 18 25.70 -18.44 -16.08
N PRO A 19 25.30 -17.16 -16.00
CA PRO A 19 25.13 -16.53 -14.70
C PRO A 19 24.18 -17.43 -13.91
N VAL A 20 24.66 -17.97 -12.79
CA VAL A 20 23.76 -18.56 -11.80
C VAL A 20 22.77 -17.43 -11.51
N ALA A 21 21.52 -17.58 -11.96
CA ALA A 21 20.47 -16.65 -11.64
C ALA A 21 20.41 -16.66 -10.11
N VAL A 22 20.94 -15.60 -9.49
CA VAL A 22 20.83 -15.42 -8.05
C VAL A 22 19.33 -15.33 -7.81
N PRO A 23 18.71 -16.32 -7.14
CA PRO A 23 17.28 -16.29 -6.93
C PRO A 23 16.93 -14.99 -6.21
N GLY A 24 15.85 -14.34 -6.66
CA GLY A 24 15.40 -13.09 -6.09
C GLY A 24 15.24 -13.19 -4.57
N ARG A 25 15.50 -12.08 -3.89
CA ARG A 25 15.48 -12.01 -2.44
C ARG A 25 14.04 -12.09 -1.94
N ARG A 26 13.77 -13.06 -1.07
CA ARG A 26 12.49 -13.29 -0.40
C ARG A 26 12.72 -14.10 0.85
N ASP A 27 11.76 -14.08 1.76
CA ASP A 27 11.72 -14.93 2.93
C ASP A 27 11.70 -16.41 2.50
N PRO A 28 12.69 -17.23 2.90
CA PRO A 28 12.72 -18.65 2.52
C PRO A 28 11.61 -19.48 3.16
N GLU A 29 11.01 -19.03 4.27
CA GLU A 29 9.93 -19.77 4.94
C GLU A 29 8.58 -19.52 4.29
N THR A 30 8.29 -18.25 3.97
CA THR A 30 6.98 -17.85 3.45
C THR A 30 6.94 -17.64 1.94
N GLY A 31 8.10 -17.51 1.28
CA GLY A 31 8.21 -17.17 -0.13
C GLY A 31 7.89 -15.69 -0.44
N ARG A 32 7.61 -14.87 0.58
CA ARG A 32 7.20 -13.46 0.40
C ARG A 32 8.37 -12.49 0.43
N ILE A 33 8.23 -11.39 -0.29
CA ILE A 33 9.12 -10.24 -0.26
C ILE A 33 8.77 -9.39 0.97
N ARG A 34 9.69 -9.27 1.92
CA ARG A 34 9.52 -8.42 3.11
C ARG A 34 9.83 -6.97 2.74
N VAL A 35 8.80 -6.12 2.75
CA VAL A 35 8.91 -4.71 2.36
C VAL A 35 8.76 -3.81 3.58
N LEU A 36 9.73 -2.92 3.79
CA LEU A 36 9.62 -1.83 4.75
C LEU A 36 9.26 -0.54 4.02
N TYR A 37 8.04 -0.05 4.21
CA TYR A 37 7.58 1.24 3.69
C TYR A 37 7.75 2.33 4.74
N ILE A 38 8.53 3.36 4.43
CA ILE A 38 8.78 4.49 5.32
C ILE A 38 8.33 5.80 4.66
N GLY A 39 7.53 6.58 5.38
CA GLY A 39 7.10 7.91 4.94
C GLY A 39 5.60 8.03 4.68
N ASP A 40 5.23 8.64 3.54
CA ASP A 40 3.85 8.95 3.17
C ASP A 40 3.08 7.70 2.76
N HIS A 41 2.51 7.02 3.75
CA HIS A 41 1.62 5.88 3.56
C HIS A 41 0.20 6.32 3.90
N GLY A 42 -0.77 5.79 3.16
CA GLY A 42 -2.18 6.05 3.41
C GLY A 42 -3.07 5.30 2.43
N PRO A 43 -4.40 5.50 2.52
CA PRO A 43 -5.36 4.83 1.64
C PRO A 43 -5.14 5.10 0.14
N TRP A 44 -4.47 6.21 -0.18
CA TRP A 44 -4.20 6.66 -1.55
C TRP A 44 -2.73 6.48 -1.96
N SER A 45 -1.92 5.83 -1.13
CA SER A 45 -0.57 5.39 -1.50
C SER A 45 -0.61 3.94 -2.00
N PRO A 46 0.51 3.33 -2.43
CA PRO A 46 0.50 1.93 -2.84
C PRO A 46 0.30 0.96 -1.67
N SER A 47 0.35 1.46 -0.42
CA SER A 47 0.33 0.61 0.77
C SER A 47 -0.85 -0.36 0.87
N PRO A 48 -2.11 -0.01 0.53
CA PRO A 48 -3.22 -0.97 0.59
C PRO A 48 -3.08 -2.10 -0.42
N ILE A 49 -2.50 -1.81 -1.59
CA ILE A 49 -2.25 -2.78 -2.66
C ILE A 49 -1.09 -3.70 -2.28
N LEU A 50 0.02 -3.13 -1.81
CA LEU A 50 1.18 -3.90 -1.32
C LEU A 50 0.81 -4.80 -0.13
N ASP A 51 -0.15 -4.39 0.71
CA ASP A 51 -0.63 -5.18 1.85
C ASP A 51 -1.66 -6.25 1.45
N ALA A 52 -2.36 -6.07 0.33
CA ALA A 52 -3.26 -7.09 -0.24
C ALA A 52 -2.53 -8.10 -1.15
N GLU A 53 -1.34 -7.75 -1.64
CA GLU A 53 -0.53 -8.54 -2.56
C GLU A 53 0.06 -9.80 -1.87
N PRO A 54 -0.29 -11.02 -2.32
CA PRO A 54 0.19 -12.26 -1.70
C PRO A 54 1.71 -12.44 -1.69
N PHE A 55 2.43 -11.91 -2.68
CA PHE A 55 3.90 -11.96 -2.73
C PHE A 55 4.57 -11.04 -1.72
N ILE A 56 3.85 -10.09 -1.10
CA ILE A 56 4.46 -9.05 -0.28
C ILE A 56 4.06 -9.23 1.19
N SER A 57 5.04 -9.06 2.07
CA SER A 57 4.84 -8.87 3.50
C SER A 57 5.19 -7.42 3.83
N LEU A 58 4.18 -6.57 3.97
CA LEU A 58 4.38 -5.15 4.20
C LEU A 58 4.53 -4.83 5.69
N LYS A 59 5.54 -4.04 6.03
CA LYS A 59 5.64 -3.30 7.29
C LYS A 59 5.75 -1.82 7.00
N VAL A 60 5.04 -1.02 7.79
CA VAL A 60 4.96 0.42 7.59
C VAL A 60 5.52 1.17 8.78
N ALA A 61 6.42 2.11 8.52
CA ALA A 61 6.92 3.08 9.47
C ALA A 61 6.47 4.49 9.08
N ILE A 62 5.63 5.07 9.93
CA ILE A 62 5.02 6.38 9.66
C ILE A 62 6.06 7.49 9.83
N ALA A 63 6.37 8.18 8.73
CA ALA A 63 7.38 9.23 8.72
C ALA A 63 6.98 10.41 7.81
N TYR A 64 5.74 10.89 7.94
CA TYR A 64 5.20 11.96 7.10
C TYR A 64 5.12 13.32 7.81
N PHE A 65 5.23 14.42 7.05
CA PHE A 65 5.37 15.78 7.59
C PHE A 65 4.09 16.35 8.21
N HIS A 66 2.91 15.84 7.86
CA HIS A 66 1.64 16.23 8.49
C HIS A 66 1.44 15.62 9.90
N VAL A 67 2.33 14.73 10.35
CA VAL A 67 2.27 14.13 11.69
C VAL A 67 3.10 14.96 12.68
N PRO A 68 2.54 15.39 13.82
CA PRO A 68 3.29 16.15 14.83
C PRO A 68 4.57 15.44 15.27
N ALA A 69 5.67 16.19 15.43
CA ALA A 69 7.00 15.64 15.70
C ALA A 69 7.07 14.63 16.87
N HIS A 70 6.31 14.85 17.95
CA HIS A 70 6.28 13.93 19.09
C HIS A 70 5.60 12.58 18.79
N ILE A 71 4.58 12.57 17.92
CA ILE A 71 3.94 11.34 17.43
C ILE A 71 4.88 10.62 16.49
N ARG A 72 5.54 11.36 15.61
CA ARG A 72 6.55 10.86 14.68
C ARG A 72 7.69 10.11 15.40
N THR A 73 8.25 10.70 16.45
CA THR A 73 9.27 10.04 17.29
C THR A 73 8.74 8.79 17.98
N ARG A 74 7.48 8.80 18.45
CA ARG A 74 6.85 7.61 19.06
C ARG A 74 6.67 6.49 18.04
N MET A 75 6.17 6.80 16.85
CA MET A 75 5.94 5.85 15.77
C MET A 75 7.24 5.23 15.29
N ASN A 76 8.29 6.04 15.13
CA ASN A 76 9.64 5.55 14.82
C ASN A 76 10.09 4.46 15.82
N ARG A 77 9.97 4.74 17.14
CA ARG A 77 10.33 3.77 18.20
C ARG A 77 9.52 2.47 18.19
N LEU A 78 8.31 2.49 17.65
CA LEU A 78 7.40 1.35 17.62
C LEU A 78 7.55 0.50 16.36
N TYR A 79 7.75 1.13 15.20
CA TYR A 79 7.65 0.45 13.90
C TYR A 79 8.97 0.40 13.13
N PHE A 80 9.92 1.29 13.39
CA PHE A 80 11.22 1.25 12.72
C PHE A 80 12.14 0.21 13.38
N PRO A 81 12.95 -0.52 12.59
CA PRO A 81 13.91 -1.48 13.14
C PRO A 81 14.88 -0.84 14.13
N ARG A 82 15.02 -1.44 15.32
CA ARG A 82 15.88 -0.91 16.39
C ARG A 82 17.35 -1.29 16.25
N THR A 83 17.65 -2.23 15.36
CA THR A 83 18.99 -2.76 15.11
C THR A 83 19.21 -2.89 13.62
N TYR A 84 20.46 -2.84 13.20
CA TYR A 84 20.85 -3.09 11.81
C TYR A 84 20.37 -4.45 11.31
N ASN A 85 20.56 -5.52 12.09
CA ASN A 85 20.10 -6.86 11.72
C ASN A 85 18.59 -6.89 11.41
N GLY A 86 17.78 -6.23 12.25
CA GLY A 86 16.34 -6.14 12.00
C GLY A 86 15.95 -5.31 10.78
N LEU A 87 16.82 -4.39 10.31
CA LEU A 87 16.63 -3.69 9.04
C LEU A 87 17.00 -4.58 7.85
N THR A 88 18.08 -5.35 7.97
CA THR A 88 18.57 -6.24 6.89
C THR A 88 17.66 -7.46 6.66
N GLU A 89 16.72 -7.72 7.56
CA GLU A 89 15.64 -8.68 7.34
C GLU A 89 14.70 -8.25 6.20
N TYR A 90 14.61 -6.95 5.86
CA TYR A 90 13.77 -6.51 4.77
C TYR A 90 14.45 -6.73 3.42
N ASP A 91 13.68 -7.28 2.49
CA ASP A 91 14.12 -7.58 1.14
C ASP A 91 14.08 -6.33 0.26
N ALA A 92 13.10 -5.44 0.49
CA ALA A 92 13.03 -4.12 -0.12
C ALA A 92 12.66 -3.03 0.89
N ILE A 93 13.20 -1.83 0.67
CA ILE A 93 12.97 -0.64 1.49
C ILE A 93 12.45 0.48 0.59
N ILE A 94 11.31 1.05 0.96
CA ILE A 94 10.72 2.21 0.30
C ILE A 94 10.88 3.41 1.23
N ILE A 95 11.46 4.50 0.72
CA ILE A 95 11.44 5.82 1.34
C ILE A 95 10.62 6.75 0.44
N SER A 96 9.43 7.15 0.88
CA SER A 96 8.50 7.98 0.10
C SER A 96 8.13 9.23 0.87
N ASP A 97 8.44 10.40 0.29
CA ASP A 97 8.16 11.72 0.87
C ASP A 97 8.49 11.83 2.37
N CYS A 98 9.64 11.27 2.76
CA CYS A 98 10.06 11.15 4.15
C CYS A 98 11.16 12.18 4.46
N PRO A 99 10.95 13.15 5.37
CA PRO A 99 11.99 14.10 5.75
C PRO A 99 13.23 13.42 6.32
N VAL A 100 14.42 13.85 5.88
CA VAL A 100 15.70 13.29 6.31
C VAL A 100 15.88 13.32 7.84
N ASN A 101 15.35 14.36 8.51
CA ASN A 101 15.43 14.55 9.97
C ASN A 101 14.60 13.54 10.80
N PHE A 102 13.92 12.60 10.15
CA PHE A 102 13.29 11.46 10.81
C PHE A 102 14.33 10.44 11.32
N PHE A 103 15.51 10.43 10.71
CA PHE A 103 16.55 9.45 10.96
C PHE A 103 17.73 10.04 11.73
N GLU A 104 18.51 9.16 12.33
CA GLU A 104 19.81 9.45 12.90
C GLU A 104 20.89 9.05 11.89
N ASP A 105 22.10 9.59 12.02
CA ASP A 105 23.20 9.34 11.08
C ASP A 105 23.50 7.84 10.86
N ARG A 106 23.40 7.04 11.94
CA ARG A 106 23.56 5.59 11.86
C ARG A 106 22.55 4.91 10.93
N HIS A 107 21.32 5.41 10.83
CA HIS A 107 20.29 4.80 10.00
C HIS A 107 20.60 4.99 8.51
N TYR A 108 21.20 6.12 8.10
CA TYR A 108 21.62 6.32 6.71
C TYR A 108 22.68 5.30 6.30
N HIS A 109 23.65 5.04 7.19
CA HIS A 109 24.65 4.00 6.98
C HIS A 109 24.00 2.61 6.95
N TRP A 110 23.03 2.33 7.82
CA TRP A 110 22.29 1.07 7.79
C TRP A 110 21.56 0.83 6.47
N PHE A 111 20.91 1.86 5.90
CA PHE A 111 20.29 1.74 4.58
C PHE A 111 21.32 1.44 3.50
N LYS A 112 22.43 2.19 3.49
CA LYS A 112 23.54 1.98 2.55
C LYS A 112 24.09 0.56 2.63
N ASP A 113 24.42 0.10 3.83
CA ASP A 113 25.03 -1.22 4.04
C ASP A 113 24.03 -2.34 3.76
N ALA A 114 22.74 -2.17 4.08
CA ALA A 114 21.70 -3.13 3.72
C ALA A 114 21.61 -3.34 2.20
N VAL A 115 21.76 -2.28 1.41
CA VAL A 115 21.78 -2.37 -0.06
C VAL A 115 23.09 -2.99 -0.55
N ILE A 116 24.23 -2.45 -0.14
CA ILE A 116 25.55 -2.83 -0.69
C ILE A 116 25.96 -4.22 -0.23
N GLU A 117 25.83 -4.52 1.06
CA GLU A 117 26.37 -5.72 1.70
C GLU A 117 25.34 -6.85 1.79
N ASN A 118 24.08 -6.54 2.08
CA ASN A 118 23.04 -7.57 2.23
C ASN A 118 22.19 -7.77 0.97
N GLY A 119 22.23 -6.84 0.03
CA GLY A 119 21.47 -6.95 -1.22
C GLY A 119 19.99 -6.60 -1.10
N SER A 120 19.59 -5.80 -0.11
CA SER A 120 18.24 -5.25 -0.06
C SER A 120 17.98 -4.34 -1.27
N GLY A 121 16.77 -4.41 -1.81
CA GLY A 121 16.25 -3.45 -2.77
C GLY A 121 15.96 -2.12 -2.08
N PHE A 122 16.18 -1.01 -2.77
CA PHE A 122 15.91 0.32 -2.23
C PHE A 122 15.24 1.23 -3.26
N VAL A 123 14.16 1.90 -2.87
CA VAL A 123 13.59 2.97 -3.69
C VAL A 123 13.39 4.24 -2.88
N MET A 124 13.77 5.35 -3.50
CA MET A 124 13.33 6.67 -3.06
C MET A 124 12.29 7.20 -4.04
N ILE A 125 11.14 7.60 -3.49
CA ILE A 125 10.07 8.27 -4.21
C ILE A 125 10.12 9.76 -3.86
N GLY A 126 9.90 10.58 -4.87
CA GLY A 126 9.93 12.03 -4.77
C GLY A 126 8.86 12.61 -3.86
N GLY A 127 8.88 13.92 -3.76
CA GLY A 127 8.05 14.69 -2.86
C GLY A 127 8.84 15.76 -2.12
N ASN A 128 8.17 16.45 -1.22
CA ASN A 128 8.76 17.55 -0.44
C ASN A 128 9.91 17.09 0.45
N GLY A 129 9.84 15.88 0.98
CA GLY A 129 10.83 15.22 1.83
C GLY A 129 11.80 14.30 1.07
N GLY A 130 11.64 14.09 -0.23
CA GLY A 130 12.53 13.26 -1.05
C GLY A 130 13.72 14.02 -1.64
N PHE A 131 14.78 13.30 -2.02
CA PHE A 131 15.93 13.82 -2.78
C PHE A 131 16.50 15.14 -2.24
N GLY A 132 16.45 16.22 -3.03
CA GLY A 132 16.94 17.55 -2.68
C GLY A 132 16.07 18.32 -1.68
N GLY A 133 14.87 17.83 -1.34
CA GLY A 133 13.98 18.41 -0.34
C GLY A 133 13.41 19.80 -0.72
N ARG A 134 12.09 19.95 -0.68
CA ARG A 134 11.42 21.25 -0.89
C ARG A 134 10.04 21.25 -0.22
N PRO A 135 9.81 21.89 0.94
CA PRO A 135 10.70 22.74 1.71
C PRO A 135 11.56 21.99 2.75
N GLU A 136 11.55 20.66 2.76
CA GLU A 136 12.30 19.87 3.73
C GLU A 136 13.81 19.88 3.46
N LEU A 137 14.58 19.38 4.43
CA LEU A 137 16.04 19.28 4.30
C LEU A 137 16.44 18.22 3.25
N PRO A 138 17.51 18.46 2.48
CA PRO A 138 17.99 17.54 1.45
C PRO A 138 18.57 16.24 2.04
N TRP A 139 18.45 15.16 1.27
CA TRP A 139 19.13 13.88 1.51
C TRP A 139 20.59 13.86 1.03
N THR A 140 20.99 14.83 0.20
CA THR A 140 22.34 15.00 -0.37
C THR A 140 23.48 14.83 0.64
N PRO A 141 23.40 15.33 1.90
CA PRO A 141 24.48 15.18 2.88
C PRO A 141 24.60 13.79 3.52
N THR A 142 23.70 12.85 3.23
CA THR A 142 23.60 11.56 3.92
C THR A 142 24.24 10.42 3.14
N ALA A 143 24.58 9.32 3.83
CA ALA A 143 25.06 8.10 3.20
C ALA A 143 24.05 7.46 2.21
N VAL A 144 22.77 7.83 2.26
CA VAL A 144 21.77 7.37 1.28
C VAL A 144 22.01 7.99 -0.10
N ALA A 145 22.54 9.21 -0.17
CA ALA A 145 22.87 9.85 -1.44
C ALA A 145 23.87 9.02 -2.26
N ASP A 146 24.78 8.28 -1.60
CA ASP A 146 25.76 7.42 -2.26
C ASP A 146 25.12 6.26 -3.03
N ILE A 147 24.00 5.72 -2.53
CA ILE A 147 23.33 4.54 -3.12
C ILE A 147 22.25 4.91 -4.14
N LEU A 148 21.80 6.16 -4.18
CA LEU A 148 20.82 6.59 -5.17
C LEU A 148 21.41 6.56 -6.60
N PRO A 149 20.61 6.22 -7.62
CA PRO A 149 21.02 6.24 -9.02
C PRO A 149 21.18 7.68 -9.57
N VAL A 150 20.94 8.70 -8.76
CA VAL A 150 20.88 10.09 -9.18
C VAL A 150 21.62 11.00 -8.19
N GLU A 151 22.11 12.12 -8.70
CA GLU A 151 22.56 13.29 -7.95
C GLU A 151 21.37 14.21 -7.71
N CYS A 152 21.26 14.74 -6.48
CA CYS A 152 20.13 15.58 -6.07
C CYS A 152 20.50 17.06 -6.15
N VAL A 153 19.56 17.90 -6.62
CA VAL A 153 19.68 19.35 -6.51
C VAL A 153 18.86 19.84 -5.31
N ASP A 154 19.54 20.40 -4.32
CA ASP A 154 18.91 20.94 -3.11
C ASP A 154 17.82 21.98 -3.46
N GLY A 155 16.59 21.76 -3.00
CA GLY A 155 15.45 22.64 -3.29
C GLY A 155 14.96 22.68 -4.74
N GLY A 156 15.59 21.93 -5.65
CA GLY A 156 15.26 21.93 -7.08
C GLY A 156 13.95 21.20 -7.37
N TRP A 157 13.17 21.73 -8.30
CA TRP A 157 11.87 21.19 -8.70
C TRP A 157 11.52 21.60 -10.12
N GLU A 158 11.05 20.66 -10.91
CA GLU A 158 10.70 20.88 -12.32
C GLU A 158 9.45 20.07 -12.68
N GLY A 159 8.75 20.49 -13.74
CA GLY A 159 7.58 19.81 -14.28
C GLY A 159 7.66 19.67 -15.79
N GLY A 160 7.09 18.60 -16.33
CA GLY A 160 7.18 18.25 -17.75
C GLY A 160 6.35 17.02 -18.12
N GLN A 161 6.60 16.50 -19.33
CA GLN A 161 6.02 15.26 -19.83
C GLN A 161 6.93 14.08 -19.53
N VAL A 162 6.36 12.92 -19.22
CA VAL A 162 7.10 11.68 -19.03
C VAL A 162 7.17 10.90 -20.33
N GLU A 163 8.38 10.57 -20.77
CA GLU A 163 8.62 9.72 -21.93
C GLU A 163 9.46 8.50 -21.52
N ILE A 164 9.08 7.32 -22.02
CA ILE A 164 9.80 6.07 -21.77
C ILE A 164 10.97 5.97 -22.73
N VAL A 165 12.19 5.84 -22.20
CA VAL A 165 13.42 5.76 -23.01
C VAL A 165 13.95 4.35 -23.17
N GLU A 166 13.63 3.45 -22.23
CA GLU A 166 14.04 2.04 -22.27
C GLU A 166 12.84 1.08 -22.30
N PRO A 167 12.04 1.05 -23.39
CA PRO A 167 10.87 0.17 -23.52
C PRO A 167 11.25 -1.33 -23.50
N GLY A 168 12.53 -1.64 -23.73
CA GLY A 168 13.08 -2.98 -23.71
C GLY A 168 13.29 -3.57 -22.30
N HIS A 169 13.31 -2.73 -21.27
CA HIS A 169 13.71 -3.09 -19.92
C HIS A 169 12.66 -3.95 -19.20
N GLU A 170 13.10 -4.87 -18.33
CA GLU A 170 12.24 -5.88 -17.69
C GLU A 170 11.05 -5.26 -16.93
N LEU A 171 11.31 -4.24 -16.10
CA LEU A 171 10.27 -3.52 -15.36
C LEU A 171 9.29 -2.81 -16.31
N ILE A 172 9.79 -2.19 -17.38
CA ILE A 172 8.98 -1.38 -18.30
C ILE A 172 8.08 -2.27 -19.17
N LYS A 173 8.60 -3.41 -19.64
CA LYS A 173 7.83 -4.40 -20.40
C LYS A 173 6.70 -5.04 -19.60
N SER A 174 6.80 -5.06 -18.27
CA SER A 174 5.76 -5.60 -17.39
C SER A 174 4.55 -4.67 -17.24
N LEU A 175 4.54 -3.51 -17.92
CA LEU A 175 3.53 -2.48 -17.77
C LEU A 175 3.04 -1.99 -19.14
N PRO A 176 1.75 -1.67 -19.30
CA PRO A 176 1.17 -1.26 -20.58
C PRO A 176 1.42 0.22 -20.88
N LEU A 177 2.69 0.64 -20.96
CA LEU A 177 3.10 2.05 -21.07
C LEU A 177 3.04 2.60 -22.51
N ASP A 178 2.81 1.74 -23.50
CA ASP A 178 2.64 2.09 -24.91
C ASP A 178 1.42 2.99 -25.17
N LYS A 179 0.41 2.92 -24.31
CA LYS A 179 -0.85 3.68 -24.41
C LYS A 179 -0.72 5.18 -24.14
N LYS A 180 0.45 5.67 -23.67
CA LYS A 180 0.67 7.06 -23.24
C LYS A 180 -0.43 7.59 -22.32
N TRP A 181 -0.39 7.17 -21.06
CA TRP A 181 -1.40 7.48 -20.05
C TRP A 181 -1.44 8.96 -19.65
N GLU A 182 -2.56 9.39 -19.07
CA GLU A 182 -2.76 10.80 -18.67
C GLU A 182 -1.64 11.36 -17.79
N TRP A 183 -1.18 10.57 -16.80
CA TRP A 183 -0.07 10.95 -15.92
C TRP A 183 1.25 11.21 -16.66
N MET A 184 1.43 10.66 -17.87
CA MET A 184 2.63 10.89 -18.68
C MET A 184 2.60 12.26 -19.36
N HIS A 185 1.43 12.90 -19.48
CA HIS A 185 1.33 14.22 -20.10
C HIS A 185 1.68 15.37 -19.17
N TYR A 186 1.63 15.13 -17.86
CA TYR A 186 1.99 16.12 -16.85
C TYR A 186 2.41 15.43 -15.56
N TYR A 187 3.66 15.67 -15.19
CA TYR A 187 4.21 15.31 -13.89
C TYR A 187 5.14 16.43 -13.41
N ASP A 188 5.37 16.50 -12.12
CA ASP A 188 6.42 17.32 -11.54
C ASP A 188 7.11 16.61 -10.36
N GLY A 189 8.26 17.13 -9.97
CA GLY A 189 8.99 16.56 -8.85
C GLY A 189 10.39 17.14 -8.69
N ASN A 190 11.20 16.44 -7.92
CA ASN A 190 12.51 16.92 -7.51
C ASN A 190 13.48 17.04 -8.69
N GLU A 191 14.31 18.09 -8.72
CA GLU A 191 15.36 18.18 -9.73
C GLU A 191 16.52 17.23 -9.38
N ILE A 192 16.74 16.23 -10.23
CA ILE A 192 17.74 15.18 -10.08
C ILE A 192 18.46 14.93 -11.41
N TYR A 193 19.70 14.43 -11.36
CA TYR A 193 20.50 14.09 -12.56
C TYR A 193 21.05 12.67 -12.46
N PRO A 194 21.12 11.90 -13.55
CA PRO A 194 21.56 10.51 -13.48
C PRO A 194 23.06 10.43 -13.15
N LYS A 195 23.43 9.50 -12.27
CA LYS A 195 24.84 9.12 -12.10
C LYS A 195 25.32 8.35 -13.33
N GLN A 196 26.63 8.39 -13.60
CA GLN A 196 27.22 7.80 -14.82
C GLN A 196 26.91 6.31 -15.02
N GLN A 197 26.69 5.56 -13.93
CA GLN A 197 26.44 4.11 -13.96
C GLN A 197 24.96 3.75 -13.80
N ALA A 198 24.09 4.75 -13.63
CA ALA A 198 22.66 4.53 -13.53
C ALA A 198 22.05 4.37 -14.92
N LEU A 199 21.02 3.52 -14.98
CA LEU A 199 20.18 3.36 -16.15
C LEU A 199 18.92 4.23 -15.99
N VAL A 200 18.69 5.14 -16.93
CA VAL A 200 17.46 5.94 -16.99
C VAL A 200 16.43 5.16 -17.80
N LEU A 201 15.25 4.93 -17.21
CA LEU A 201 14.16 4.16 -17.84
C LEU A 201 13.08 5.06 -18.43
N ALA A 202 12.88 6.22 -17.83
CA ALA A 202 11.96 7.25 -18.27
C ALA A 202 12.54 8.63 -17.98
N GLU A 203 12.21 9.61 -18.79
CA GLU A 203 12.63 11.00 -18.67
C GLU A 203 11.43 11.92 -18.47
N LEU A 204 11.63 13.02 -17.74
CA LEU A 204 10.71 14.14 -17.56
C LEU A 204 11.22 15.33 -18.37
N GLY A 205 10.50 15.72 -19.41
CA GLY A 205 10.81 16.91 -20.19
C GLY A 205 10.06 17.00 -21.53
N PRO A 206 10.25 18.10 -22.28
CA PRO A 206 11.02 19.29 -21.87
C PRO A 206 10.32 20.02 -20.72
N THR A 207 11.11 20.46 -19.74
CA THR A 207 10.60 21.27 -18.63
C THR A 207 10.41 22.73 -19.05
N LEU A 208 9.75 23.55 -18.21
CA LEU A 208 9.64 24.99 -18.44
C LEU A 208 11.02 25.69 -18.55
N SER A 209 12.04 25.16 -17.88
CA SER A 209 13.42 25.64 -17.94
C SER A 209 14.22 25.05 -19.11
N GLY A 210 13.60 24.23 -19.97
CA GLY A 210 14.23 23.59 -21.11
C GLY A 210 15.12 22.40 -20.77
N LYS A 211 15.01 21.87 -19.54
CA LYS A 211 15.76 20.70 -19.07
C LYS A 211 15.04 19.41 -19.46
N VAL A 212 15.79 18.31 -19.42
CA VAL A 212 15.28 16.94 -19.43
C VAL A 212 15.90 16.26 -18.22
N LEU A 213 15.06 15.72 -17.35
CA LEU A 213 15.46 15.08 -16.10
C LEU A 213 15.15 13.57 -16.16
N PRO A 214 15.88 12.72 -15.45
CA PRO A 214 15.47 11.33 -15.29
C PRO A 214 14.21 11.26 -14.43
N PHE A 215 13.14 10.66 -14.94
CA PHE A 215 11.93 10.39 -14.17
C PHE A 215 12.03 9.10 -13.38
N TRP A 216 12.45 8.02 -14.06
CA TRP A 216 12.74 6.72 -13.46
C TRP A 216 14.19 6.37 -13.73
N SER A 217 14.95 6.08 -12.67
CA SER A 217 16.34 5.62 -12.77
C SER A 217 16.58 4.43 -11.87
N THR A 218 17.43 3.52 -12.30
CA THR A 218 17.82 2.35 -11.52
C THR A 218 19.33 2.13 -11.58
N TRP A 219 19.87 1.52 -10.52
CA TRP A 219 21.29 1.20 -10.45
C TRP A 219 21.50 -0.04 -9.60
N ASP A 220 22.13 -1.07 -10.20
CA ASP A 220 22.65 -2.21 -9.47
C ASP A 220 23.95 -1.80 -8.78
N LEU A 221 23.96 -1.86 -7.44
CA LEU A 221 25.07 -1.40 -6.60
C LEU A 221 25.33 -2.41 -5.48
N GLY A 222 26.57 -2.90 -5.40
CA GLY A 222 26.94 -3.97 -4.48
C GLY A 222 26.13 -5.24 -4.77
N GLN A 223 25.51 -5.81 -3.74
CA GLN A 223 24.61 -6.96 -3.90
C GLN A 223 23.16 -6.54 -4.23
N GLY A 224 22.80 -5.28 -3.96
CA GLY A 224 21.44 -4.77 -4.06
C GLY A 224 21.13 -4.12 -5.39
N ARG A 225 19.95 -3.50 -5.44
CA ARG A 225 19.44 -2.71 -6.56
C ARG A 225 18.69 -1.51 -6.03
N THR A 226 18.90 -0.36 -6.63
CA THR A 226 18.24 0.88 -6.23
C THR A 226 17.38 1.45 -7.35
N PHE A 227 16.37 2.23 -6.97
CA PHE A 227 15.49 2.95 -7.88
C PHE A 227 15.21 4.36 -7.36
N ALA A 228 15.10 5.32 -8.27
CA ALA A 228 14.64 6.66 -7.99
C ALA A 228 13.45 6.97 -8.89
N MET A 229 12.34 7.39 -8.27
CA MET A 229 11.21 8.02 -8.95
C MET A 229 11.21 9.49 -8.61
N LEU A 230 11.47 10.35 -9.60
CA LEU A 230 11.57 11.80 -9.45
C LEU A 230 10.36 12.42 -8.74
N GLY A 231 9.17 11.99 -9.15
CA GLY A 231 7.90 12.52 -8.68
C GLY A 231 7.35 11.76 -7.49
N ASP A 232 6.40 12.38 -6.80
CA ASP A 232 5.60 11.72 -5.79
C ASP A 232 4.63 10.72 -6.43
N TRP A 233 4.26 9.67 -5.72
CA TRP A 233 3.28 8.65 -6.16
C TRP A 233 2.03 8.62 -5.27
N THR A 234 1.82 9.61 -4.41
CA THR A 234 0.60 9.84 -3.61
C THR A 234 -0.18 11.06 -4.13
N PRO A 235 -1.40 11.39 -3.63
CA PRO A 235 -2.32 12.35 -4.25
C PRO A 235 -1.81 13.76 -4.53
N MET A 236 -0.74 14.23 -3.87
CA MET A 236 -0.27 15.61 -4.05
C MET A 236 0.51 15.76 -5.36
N GLY A 237 1.68 15.13 -5.49
CA GLY A 237 2.44 15.17 -6.75
C GLY A 237 2.06 14.08 -7.75
N GLY A 238 1.35 13.04 -7.31
CA GLY A 238 0.96 11.87 -8.10
C GLY A 238 -0.52 11.76 -8.41
N GLU A 239 -1.31 12.86 -8.39
CA GLU A 239 -2.78 12.83 -8.54
C GLU A 239 -3.27 12.01 -9.75
N TYR A 240 -2.63 12.18 -10.91
CA TYR A 240 -2.97 11.40 -12.10
C TYR A 240 -2.38 10.00 -12.08
N PHE A 241 -1.21 9.83 -11.46
CA PHE A 241 -0.52 8.55 -11.36
C PHE A 241 -1.29 7.53 -10.54
N ILE A 242 -1.87 7.95 -9.41
CA ILE A 242 -2.68 7.06 -8.54
C ILE A 242 -3.99 6.60 -9.20
N ARG A 243 -4.45 7.32 -10.24
CA ARG A 243 -5.66 6.96 -11.02
C ARG A 243 -5.35 6.00 -12.15
N TRP A 244 -4.07 5.75 -12.44
CA TRP A 244 -3.66 4.80 -13.46
C TRP A 244 -4.12 3.39 -13.07
N PRO A 245 -4.86 2.65 -13.92
CA PRO A 245 -5.34 1.32 -13.56
C PRO A 245 -4.23 0.36 -13.13
N TYR A 246 -3.03 0.50 -13.70
CA TYR A 246 -1.87 -0.34 -13.39
C TYR A 246 -0.92 0.29 -12.35
N TYR A 247 -1.38 1.29 -11.59
CA TYR A 247 -0.61 1.91 -10.49
C TYR A 247 -0.17 0.87 -9.45
N GLY A 248 -1.10 0.00 -9.06
CA GLY A 248 -0.82 -1.11 -8.16
C GLY A 248 0.19 -2.09 -8.73
N ASP A 249 0.04 -2.40 -10.02
CA ASP A 249 0.95 -3.31 -10.71
C ASP A 249 2.37 -2.76 -10.77
N PHE A 250 2.52 -1.46 -11.07
CA PHE A 250 3.82 -0.80 -11.01
C PHE A 250 4.46 -0.91 -9.63
N ALA A 251 3.71 -0.63 -8.55
CA ALA A 251 4.25 -0.67 -7.20
C ALA A 251 4.71 -2.08 -6.80
N VAL A 252 3.94 -3.12 -7.11
CA VAL A 252 4.32 -4.51 -6.82
C VAL A 252 5.48 -4.94 -7.71
N ASN A 253 5.41 -4.71 -9.02
CA ASN A 253 6.45 -5.10 -9.97
C ASN A 253 7.78 -4.40 -9.65
N LEU A 254 7.74 -3.16 -9.15
CA LEU A 254 8.93 -2.46 -8.67
C LEU A 254 9.56 -3.17 -7.48
N MET A 255 8.77 -3.70 -6.53
CA MET A 255 9.32 -4.48 -5.41
C MET A 255 9.94 -5.80 -5.89
N MET A 256 9.29 -6.50 -6.82
CA MET A 256 9.84 -7.70 -7.43
C MET A 256 11.14 -7.40 -8.19
N PHE A 257 11.16 -6.33 -8.97
CA PHE A 257 12.33 -5.85 -9.71
C PHE A 257 13.52 -5.53 -8.81
N LEU A 258 13.28 -4.74 -7.75
CA LEU A 258 14.31 -4.32 -6.78
C LEU A 258 14.91 -5.50 -6.02
N THR A 259 14.13 -6.55 -5.83
CA THR A 259 14.55 -7.77 -5.16
C THR A 259 15.07 -8.84 -6.12
N LYS A 260 15.16 -8.53 -7.42
CA LYS A 260 15.63 -9.44 -8.47
C LYS A 260 14.78 -10.71 -8.59
N ASN A 261 13.51 -10.63 -8.18
CA ASN A 261 12.52 -11.67 -8.43
C ASN A 261 11.98 -11.53 -9.86
N GLU A 262 11.57 -12.66 -10.45
CA GLU A 262 10.97 -12.67 -11.79
C GLU A 262 9.66 -11.90 -11.78
N ILE A 263 9.53 -10.94 -12.70
CA ILE A 263 8.30 -10.17 -12.87
C ILE A 263 7.41 -10.92 -13.88
N PRO A 264 6.16 -11.24 -13.54
CA PRO A 264 5.24 -11.89 -14.45
C PRO A 264 5.06 -11.10 -15.75
N THR A 265 5.11 -11.79 -16.89
CA THR A 265 4.91 -11.16 -18.20
C THR A 265 3.45 -11.11 -18.65
N ASP A 266 2.59 -11.92 -18.04
CA ASP A 266 1.15 -11.90 -18.29
C ASP A 266 0.49 -10.79 -17.47
N ILE A 267 0.51 -9.59 -18.04
CA ILE A 267 0.02 -8.37 -17.41
C ILE A 267 -1.46 -8.47 -17.05
N GLU A 268 -2.28 -9.04 -17.93
CA GLU A 268 -3.74 -9.06 -17.76
C GLU A 268 -4.17 -10.01 -16.64
N SER A 269 -3.65 -11.24 -16.62
CA SER A 269 -3.96 -12.20 -15.55
C SER A 269 -3.48 -11.70 -14.19
N MET A 270 -2.28 -11.11 -14.14
CA MET A 270 -1.71 -10.54 -12.92
C MET A 270 -2.55 -9.35 -12.42
N HIS A 271 -2.93 -8.43 -13.30
CA HIS A 271 -3.77 -7.27 -12.98
C HIS A 271 -5.16 -7.70 -12.48
N GLN A 272 -5.78 -8.70 -13.13
CA GLN A 272 -7.06 -9.26 -12.70
C GLN A 272 -6.94 -9.89 -11.30
N ALA A 273 -5.93 -10.72 -11.07
CA ALA A 273 -5.71 -11.36 -9.77
C ALA A 273 -5.53 -10.33 -8.65
N ARG A 274 -4.67 -9.32 -8.85
CA ARG A 274 -4.46 -8.25 -7.86
C ARG A 274 -5.72 -7.44 -7.57
N SER A 275 -6.51 -7.15 -8.60
CA SER A 275 -7.81 -6.48 -8.44
C SER A 275 -8.76 -7.31 -7.59
N LEU A 276 -8.84 -8.62 -7.85
CA LEU A 276 -9.66 -9.54 -7.06
C LEU A 276 -9.18 -9.65 -5.60
N TYR A 277 -7.88 -9.59 -5.32
CA TYR A 277 -7.37 -9.59 -3.94
C TYR A 277 -7.81 -8.33 -3.17
N MET A 278 -7.85 -7.17 -3.86
CA MET A 278 -8.40 -5.93 -3.30
C MET A 278 -9.91 -6.04 -3.05
N ASP A 279 -10.66 -6.66 -3.96
CA ASP A 279 -12.09 -6.90 -3.82
C ASP A 279 -12.40 -7.87 -2.68
N TYR A 280 -11.64 -8.97 -2.56
CA TYR A 280 -11.73 -9.92 -1.45
C TYR A 280 -11.50 -9.22 -0.12
N ARG A 281 -10.42 -8.43 0.00
CA ARG A 281 -10.09 -7.65 1.20
C ARG A 281 -11.25 -6.70 1.58
N SER A 282 -11.78 -5.98 0.60
CA SER A 282 -12.86 -5.01 0.80
C SER A 282 -14.16 -5.69 1.24
N THR A 283 -14.53 -6.79 0.57
CA THR A 283 -15.70 -7.60 0.89
C THR A 283 -15.60 -8.18 2.30
N ARG A 284 -14.45 -8.77 2.64
CA ARG A 284 -14.19 -9.32 3.98
C ARG A 284 -14.29 -8.24 5.05
N SER A 285 -13.69 -7.07 4.82
CA SER A 285 -13.78 -5.94 5.75
C SER A 285 -15.23 -5.44 5.93
N TYR A 286 -16.03 -5.45 4.86
CA TYR A 286 -17.44 -5.08 4.93
C TYR A 286 -18.23 -6.07 5.80
N VAL A 287 -18.02 -7.39 5.60
CA VAL A 287 -18.66 -8.45 6.41
C VAL A 287 -18.36 -8.22 7.89
N PHE A 288 -17.09 -8.03 8.27
CA PHE A 288 -16.70 -7.75 9.65
C PHE A 288 -17.32 -6.45 10.19
N SER A 289 -17.39 -5.39 9.38
CA SER A 289 -18.03 -4.15 9.81
C SER A 289 -19.53 -4.33 10.09
N VAL A 290 -20.22 -5.18 9.33
CA VAL A 290 -21.64 -5.49 9.57
C VAL A 290 -21.79 -6.37 10.81
N MET A 291 -20.89 -7.35 11.01
CA MET A 291 -20.85 -8.17 12.22
C MET A 291 -20.68 -7.32 13.47
N ASP A 292 -19.62 -6.50 13.54
CA ASP A 292 -19.34 -5.59 14.65
C ASP A 292 -20.51 -4.66 14.95
N PHE A 293 -21.19 -4.17 13.91
CA PHE A 293 -22.36 -3.34 14.07
C PHE A 293 -23.52 -4.14 14.69
N ALA A 294 -23.87 -5.30 14.14
CA ALA A 294 -25.00 -6.09 14.62
C ALA A 294 -24.78 -6.63 16.04
N GLU A 295 -23.56 -7.03 16.39
CA GLU A 295 -23.18 -7.51 17.72
C GLU A 295 -23.37 -6.43 18.80
N LYS A 296 -23.09 -5.15 18.49
CA LYS A 296 -23.37 -4.02 19.41
C LYS A 296 -24.85 -3.91 19.77
N PHE A 297 -25.73 -4.44 18.94
CA PHE A 297 -27.17 -4.49 19.15
C PHE A 297 -27.67 -5.84 19.69
N GLY A 298 -26.76 -6.78 19.98
CA GLY A 298 -27.06 -8.08 20.58
C GLY A 298 -27.38 -9.19 19.56
N ALA A 299 -27.07 -9.00 18.27
CA ALA A 299 -27.15 -10.10 17.31
C ALA A 299 -26.07 -11.16 17.61
N ASN A 300 -26.42 -12.44 17.58
CA ASN A 300 -25.44 -13.53 17.61
C ASN A 300 -24.86 -13.74 16.21
N MET A 301 -23.66 -13.24 15.93
CA MET A 301 -23.02 -13.38 14.61
C MET A 301 -22.13 -14.61 14.46
N ASP A 302 -22.09 -15.53 15.43
CA ASP A 302 -21.33 -16.80 15.34
C ASP A 302 -21.61 -17.57 14.04
N PRO A 303 -22.86 -17.68 13.55
CA PRO A 303 -23.15 -18.40 12.32
C PRO A 303 -22.57 -17.74 11.06
N VAL A 304 -22.25 -16.44 11.10
CA VAL A 304 -21.55 -15.71 10.02
C VAL A 304 -20.05 -15.91 10.19
N GLY A 305 -19.53 -15.82 11.42
CA GLY A 305 -18.12 -16.08 11.72
C GLY A 305 -17.66 -17.47 11.24
N LEU A 306 -18.47 -18.51 11.44
CA LEU A 306 -18.18 -19.86 10.91
C LEU A 306 -18.12 -19.92 9.38
N MET A 307 -18.93 -19.11 8.67
CA MET A 307 -18.86 -19.02 7.21
C MET A 307 -17.55 -18.37 6.78
N VAL A 308 -17.16 -17.27 7.41
CA VAL A 308 -15.89 -16.57 7.13
C VAL A 308 -14.69 -17.49 7.34
N ILE A 309 -14.66 -18.27 8.43
CA ILE A 309 -13.59 -19.26 8.69
C ILE A 309 -13.52 -20.31 7.56
N GLY A 310 -14.66 -20.74 7.02
CA GLY A 310 -14.68 -21.67 5.88
C GLY A 310 -14.10 -21.07 4.60
N VAL A 311 -14.23 -19.76 4.41
CA VAL A 311 -13.64 -19.06 3.26
C VAL A 311 -12.11 -18.99 3.35
N ASP A 312 -11.56 -18.80 4.55
CA ASP A 312 -10.12 -18.60 4.75
C ASP A 312 -9.30 -19.76 4.15
N GLU A 313 -9.79 -21.02 4.18
CA GLU A 313 -9.12 -22.17 3.55
C GLU A 313 -9.04 -22.06 2.02
N THR A 314 -10.12 -21.62 1.37
CA THR A 314 -10.14 -21.46 -0.11
C THR A 314 -9.27 -20.29 -0.54
N HIS A 315 -9.23 -19.23 0.28
CA HIS A 315 -8.35 -18.09 0.07
C HIS A 315 -6.86 -18.45 0.24
N ASP A 316 -6.51 -19.24 1.25
CA ASP A 316 -5.13 -19.69 1.45
C ASP A 316 -4.62 -20.56 0.26
N GLN A 317 -5.52 -21.34 -0.35
CA GLN A 317 -5.22 -22.05 -1.60
C GLN A 317 -4.96 -21.07 -2.76
N SER A 318 -5.75 -20.00 -2.89
CA SER A 318 -5.53 -18.99 -3.94
C SER A 318 -4.17 -18.31 -3.78
N ILE A 319 -3.78 -17.99 -2.53
CA ILE A 319 -2.48 -17.38 -2.20
C ILE A 319 -1.34 -18.31 -2.63
N SER A 320 -1.43 -19.60 -2.31
CA SER A 320 -0.39 -20.58 -2.63
C SER A 320 -0.20 -20.69 -4.15
N LEU A 321 -1.30 -20.83 -4.91
CA LEU A 321 -1.28 -20.88 -6.37
C LEU A 321 -0.72 -19.59 -6.99
N TYR A 322 -1.07 -18.44 -6.42
CA TYR A 322 -0.58 -17.14 -6.88
C TYR A 322 0.94 -17.01 -6.65
N ILE A 323 1.45 -17.46 -5.50
CA ILE A 323 2.90 -17.48 -5.21
C ILE A 323 3.67 -18.37 -6.19
N ASP A 324 3.04 -19.44 -6.67
CA ASP A 324 3.58 -20.34 -7.69
C ASP A 324 3.37 -19.82 -9.13
N LEU A 325 2.88 -18.58 -9.30
CA LEU A 325 2.58 -17.93 -10.58
C LEU A 325 1.48 -18.61 -11.42
N ASP A 326 0.65 -19.44 -10.78
CA ASP A 326 -0.52 -20.07 -11.39
C ASP A 326 -1.76 -19.17 -11.25
N PHE A 327 -1.74 -18.04 -11.96
CA PHE A 327 -2.80 -17.03 -11.89
C PHE A 327 -4.19 -17.56 -12.26
N PRO A 328 -4.39 -18.38 -13.32
CA PRO A 328 -5.73 -18.86 -13.66
C PRO A 328 -6.39 -19.65 -12.52
N ASN A 329 -5.67 -20.59 -11.90
CA ASN A 329 -6.21 -21.37 -10.80
C ASN A 329 -6.34 -20.54 -9.51
N ALA A 330 -5.42 -19.59 -9.28
CA ALA A 330 -5.53 -18.65 -8.17
C ALA A 330 -6.79 -17.78 -8.29
N ILE A 331 -7.07 -17.25 -9.49
CA ILE A 331 -8.26 -16.44 -9.79
C ILE A 331 -9.53 -17.25 -9.53
N GLU A 332 -9.63 -18.50 -10.03
CA GLU A 332 -10.79 -19.36 -9.80
C GLU A 332 -11.09 -19.54 -8.30
N LYS A 333 -10.06 -19.82 -7.49
CA LYS A 333 -10.20 -19.97 -6.04
C LYS A 333 -10.58 -18.68 -5.34
N LEU A 334 -10.03 -17.56 -5.81
CA LEU A 334 -10.28 -16.25 -5.24
C LEU A 334 -11.70 -15.77 -5.53
N GLU A 335 -12.20 -15.96 -6.76
CA GLU A 335 -13.59 -15.69 -7.14
C GLU A 335 -14.56 -16.52 -6.29
N ALA A 336 -14.31 -17.82 -6.15
CA ALA A 336 -15.11 -18.69 -5.28
C ALA A 336 -15.10 -18.23 -3.80
N SER A 337 -13.98 -17.68 -3.33
CA SER A 337 -13.86 -17.13 -1.97
C SER A 337 -14.65 -15.83 -1.80
N ILE A 338 -14.64 -14.96 -2.81
CA ILE A 338 -15.43 -13.72 -2.81
C ILE A 338 -16.94 -14.05 -2.80
N ASP A 339 -17.38 -15.00 -3.62
CA ASP A 339 -18.78 -15.43 -3.67
C ASP A 339 -19.27 -15.92 -2.29
N GLN A 340 -18.46 -16.75 -1.61
CA GLN A 340 -18.80 -17.22 -0.25
C GLN A 340 -18.83 -16.07 0.78
N LEU A 341 -17.97 -15.06 0.65
CA LEU A 341 -18.04 -13.86 1.50
C LEU A 341 -19.29 -13.03 1.23
N LEU A 342 -19.74 -12.95 -0.02
CA LEU A 342 -20.99 -12.26 -0.37
C LEU A 342 -22.20 -12.99 0.24
N GLU A 343 -22.22 -14.32 0.24
CA GLU A 343 -23.25 -15.10 0.95
C GLU A 343 -23.21 -14.84 2.47
N ALA A 344 -22.01 -14.82 3.07
CA ALA A 344 -21.83 -14.48 4.48
C ALA A 344 -22.31 -13.05 4.79
N SER A 345 -22.02 -12.09 3.90
CA SER A 345 -22.50 -10.71 3.98
C SER A 345 -24.02 -10.62 3.94
N GLU A 346 -24.68 -11.36 3.03
CA GLU A 346 -26.13 -11.37 2.93
C GLU A 346 -26.77 -11.92 4.21
N LYS A 347 -26.19 -12.99 4.77
CA LYS A 347 -26.62 -13.55 6.06
C LYS A 347 -26.43 -12.55 7.19
N ALA A 348 -25.27 -11.88 7.26
CA ALA A 348 -24.99 -10.85 8.25
C ALA A 348 -26.03 -9.72 8.20
N MET A 349 -26.36 -9.25 7.00
CA MET A 349 -27.38 -8.23 6.79
C MET A 349 -28.77 -8.68 7.26
N LYS A 350 -29.18 -9.92 6.94
CA LYS A 350 -30.46 -10.47 7.43
C LYS A 350 -30.53 -10.51 8.96
N MET A 351 -29.43 -10.90 9.61
CA MET A 351 -29.36 -10.96 11.07
C MET A 351 -29.37 -9.58 11.71
N LYS A 352 -28.64 -8.62 11.12
CA LYS A 352 -28.71 -7.21 11.49
C LYS A 352 -30.15 -6.68 11.39
N ASP A 353 -30.83 -6.94 10.28
CA ASP A 353 -32.20 -6.46 10.06
C ASP A 353 -33.20 -7.04 11.07
N GLN A 354 -33.07 -8.33 11.41
CA GLN A 354 -33.91 -8.96 12.43
C GLN A 354 -33.78 -8.25 13.80
N VAL A 355 -32.56 -7.94 14.22
CA VAL A 355 -32.33 -7.23 15.49
C VAL A 355 -32.85 -5.80 15.43
N MET A 356 -32.65 -5.11 14.31
CA MET A 356 -33.18 -3.74 14.12
C MET A 356 -34.70 -3.67 14.21
N VAL A 357 -35.40 -4.68 13.67
CA VAL A 357 -36.87 -4.78 13.81
C VAL A 357 -37.29 -4.92 15.27
N TRP A 358 -36.60 -5.77 16.05
CA TRP A 358 -36.93 -5.92 17.47
C TRP A 358 -36.65 -4.67 18.29
N ILE A 359 -35.54 -3.99 18.02
CA ILE A 359 -35.22 -2.70 18.65
C ILE A 359 -36.30 -1.67 18.33
N TYR A 360 -36.66 -1.53 17.05
CA TYR A 360 -37.72 -0.62 16.63
C TYR A 360 -39.05 -0.91 17.35
N LEU A 361 -39.43 -2.19 17.48
CA LEU A 361 -40.65 -2.57 18.19
C LEU A 361 -40.59 -2.23 19.70
N ILE A 362 -39.45 -2.48 20.35
CA ILE A 362 -39.25 -2.15 21.77
C ILE A 362 -39.30 -0.63 21.97
N GLU A 363 -38.62 0.13 21.12
CA GLU A 363 -38.65 1.59 21.16
C GLU A 363 -40.06 2.12 20.92
N TRP A 364 -40.74 1.65 19.88
CA TRP A 364 -42.11 2.04 19.55
C TRP A 364 -43.06 1.76 20.72
N THR A 365 -43.00 0.56 21.29
CA THR A 365 -43.86 0.19 22.43
C THR A 365 -43.54 0.99 23.67
N THR A 366 -42.26 1.26 23.95
CA THR A 366 -41.82 2.07 25.11
C THR A 366 -42.28 3.53 24.97
N VAL A 367 -42.10 4.13 23.80
CA VAL A 367 -42.55 5.50 23.50
C VAL A 367 -44.08 5.60 23.59
N THR A 368 -44.79 4.65 22.99
CA THR A 368 -46.26 4.62 23.00
C THR A 368 -46.79 4.42 24.43
N ALA A 369 -46.20 3.52 25.22
CA ALA A 369 -46.59 3.29 26.60
C ALA A 369 -46.33 4.53 27.48
N THR A 370 -45.16 5.17 27.33
CA THR A 370 -44.80 6.39 28.05
C THR A 370 -45.77 7.53 27.72
N PHE A 371 -46.11 7.69 26.44
CA PHE A 371 -47.10 8.66 25.98
C PHE A 371 -48.49 8.37 26.57
N ALA A 372 -48.96 7.12 26.48
CA ALA A 372 -50.27 6.73 26.99
C ALA A 372 -50.38 6.93 28.51
N LEU A 373 -49.35 6.55 29.28
CA LEU A 373 -49.29 6.76 30.73
C LEU A 373 -49.26 8.25 31.08
N GLY A 374 -48.48 9.05 30.34
CA GLY A 374 -48.44 10.50 30.51
C GLY A 374 -49.79 11.16 30.26
N VAL A 375 -50.42 10.85 29.12
CA VAL A 375 -51.77 11.33 28.76
C VAL A 375 -52.79 10.91 29.81
N PHE A 376 -52.79 9.64 30.21
CA PHE A 376 -53.70 9.12 31.23
C PHE A 376 -53.51 9.82 32.58
N GLY A 377 -52.26 10.06 32.99
CA GLY A 377 -51.92 10.78 34.22
C GLY A 377 -52.43 12.23 34.19
N VAL A 378 -52.13 12.97 33.12
CA VAL A 378 -52.59 14.35 32.91
C VAL A 378 -54.12 14.41 32.88
N TRP A 379 -54.77 13.53 32.11
CA TRP A 379 -56.22 13.48 32.02
C TRP A 379 -56.87 13.18 33.38
N THR A 380 -56.33 12.21 34.13
CA THR A 380 -56.85 11.84 35.45
C THR A 380 -56.73 13.00 36.46
N LEU A 381 -55.62 13.75 36.42
CA LEU A 381 -55.38 14.89 37.30
C LEU A 381 -56.22 16.11 36.89
N MET A 382 -56.17 16.52 35.62
CA MET A 382 -56.74 17.79 35.16
C MET A 382 -58.21 17.71 34.76
N VAL A 383 -58.63 16.62 34.10
CA VAL A 383 -60.00 16.48 33.58
C VAL A 383 -60.89 15.80 34.61
N ARG A 384 -60.45 14.66 35.16
CA ARG A 384 -61.22 13.94 36.19
C ARG A 384 -61.11 14.59 37.58
N ARG A 385 -60.20 15.55 37.74
CA ARG A 385 -59.97 16.36 38.95
C ARG A 385 -59.86 15.55 40.24
N ARG A 386 -59.34 14.32 40.18
CA ARG A 386 -59.35 13.40 41.32
C ARG A 386 -58.56 13.90 42.55
N LEU A 387 -57.57 14.76 42.31
CA LEU A 387 -56.70 15.37 43.34
C LEU A 387 -56.88 16.88 43.45
N TYR A 388 -57.62 17.51 42.54
CA TYR A 388 -57.96 18.93 42.64
C TYR A 388 -59.26 19.06 43.41
N ARG A 389 -59.14 19.41 44.70
CA ARG A 389 -60.28 19.76 45.54
C ARG A 389 -60.87 21.08 45.01
N ASP A 390 -62.17 21.11 44.72
CA ASP A 390 -62.83 22.35 44.29
C ASP A 390 -62.58 23.43 45.34
N VAL A 391 -62.00 24.56 44.88
CA VAL A 391 -61.81 25.73 45.74
C VAL A 391 -63.21 26.25 46.04
N GLY A 392 -63.61 26.17 47.32
CA GLY A 392 -64.95 26.57 47.75
C GLY A 392 -65.28 27.96 47.24
N THR A 393 -66.39 28.08 46.51
CA THR A 393 -66.87 29.37 46.01
C THR A 393 -67.16 30.27 47.21
N THR A 394 -66.39 31.33 47.40
CA THR A 394 -66.75 32.43 48.29
C THR A 394 -67.97 33.13 47.69
N ARG A 395 -69.17 32.81 48.22
CA ARG A 395 -70.33 33.68 48.03
C ARG A 395 -70.08 34.96 48.82
N LEU A 396 -69.90 36.08 48.10
CA LEU A 396 -70.04 37.42 48.66
C LEU A 396 -71.51 37.59 49.09
N ALA A 397 -71.69 37.94 50.37
CA ALA A 397 -72.98 38.27 50.98
C ALA A 397 -73.49 39.63 50.50
#